data_AF-A0A367ZRQ7-F1
#
_entry.id   AF-A0A367ZRQ7-F1
#
_cell.length_a   1.000
_cell.length_b   1.000
_cell.length_c   1.000
_cell.angle_alpha   90.00
_cell.angle_beta   90.00
_cell.angle_gamma   90.00
#
_symmetry.space_group_name_H-M   'P 1'
#
loop_
_entity.id
_entity.type
_entity.pdbx_description
1 polymer ?
#
loop_
_entity_poly.entity_id
_entity_poly.type
_entity_poly.pdbx_seq_one_letter_code
_entity_poly.pdbx_strand_id
1 'polypeptide(L)' 'MAGAIAAVLEHDTRVELLAVGAGAVNQTVKAIAVTRGYVAPKGIELVTIIAFAKIEIDGNEKTAIKFIVEAHH' A
#
# COMPACT_ATOMS: atom_id res chain seq x y z
N MET A 1 -9.92 -3.44 0.45
CA MET A 1 -8.46 -3.23 0.49
C MET A 1 -8.02 -2.58 1.80
N ALA A 2 -8.50 -1.37 2.16
CA ALA A 2 -8.04 -0.64 3.35
C ALA A 2 -8.06 -1.44 4.67
N GLY A 3 -9.16 -2.15 4.96
CA GLY A 3 -9.24 -2.97 6.18
C GLY A 3 -8.18 -4.07 6.27
N ALA A 4 -7.78 -4.65 5.14
CA ALA A 4 -6.72 -5.65 5.11
C ALA A 4 -5.33 -5.02 5.34
N ILE A 5 -5.07 -3.84 4.77
CA ILE A 5 -3.83 -3.08 5.02
C ILE A 5 -3.74 -2.72 6.51
N ALA A 6 -4.83 -2.23 7.11
CA ALA A 6 -4.89 -1.91 8.54
C ALA A 6 -4.62 -3.14 9.42
N ALA A 7 -5.28 -4.26 9.13
CA ALA A 7 -5.10 -5.50 9.90
C ALA A 7 -3.65 -6.01 9.85
N VAL A 8 -2.96 -5.88 8.72
CA VAL A 8 -1.53 -6.23 8.63
C VAL A 8 -0.69 -5.25 9.46
N LEU A 9 -0.91 -3.94 9.31
CA LEU A 9 -0.10 -2.91 9.98
C LEU A 9 -0.32 -2.80 11.51
N GLU A 10 -1.30 -3.53 12.05
CA GLU A 10 -1.48 -3.66 13.51
C GLU A 10 -0.56 -4.72 14.13
N HIS A 11 -0.03 -5.64 13.32
CA HIS A 11 0.81 -6.75 13.76
C HIS A 11 2.21 -6.74 13.13
N ASP A 12 2.32 -6.19 11.91
CA ASP A 12 3.55 -6.01 11.16
C ASP A 12 3.86 -4.52 10.99
N THR A 13 5.13 -4.19 10.79
CA THR A 13 5.56 -2.79 10.60
C THR A 13 5.47 -2.32 9.15
N ARG A 14 5.15 -3.21 8.21
CA ARG A 14 5.25 -2.91 6.77
C ARG A 14 4.35 -3.77 5.91
N VAL A 15 3.81 -3.16 4.85
CA VAL A 15 3.12 -3.85 3.76
C VAL A 15 3.51 -3.26 2.41
N GLU A 16 3.58 -4.12 1.39
CA GLU A 16 3.90 -3.71 0.01
C GLU A 16 2.71 -3.95 -0.92
N LEU A 17 2.40 -2.96 -1.73
CA LEU A 17 1.29 -2.99 -2.69
C LEU A 17 1.82 -2.70 -4.09
N LEU A 18 1.38 -3.48 -5.06
CA LEU A 18 1.74 -3.31 -6.47
C LEU A 18 0.49 -2.91 -7.25
N ALA A 19 0.57 -1.82 -8.00
CA ALA A 19 -0.52 -1.30 -8.80
C ALA A 19 -0.08 -1.08 -10.25
N VAL A 20 -0.82 -1.69 -11.19
CA VAL A 20 -0.58 -1.52 -12.63
C VAL A 20 -1.73 -0.71 -13.24
N GLY A 21 -1.38 0.40 -13.91
CA GLY A 21 -2.33 1.29 -14.56
C GLY A 21 -3.00 2.30 -13.61
N ALA A 22 -3.49 3.40 -14.18
CA ALA A 22 -3.98 4.55 -13.43
C ALA A 22 -5.14 4.22 -12.48
N GLY A 23 -6.04 3.33 -12.88
CA GLY A 23 -7.16 2.89 -12.05
C GLY A 23 -6.71 2.20 -10.77
N ALA A 24 -5.80 1.22 -10.87
CA ALA A 24 -5.26 0.50 -9.72
C ALA A 24 -4.46 1.42 -8.79
N VAL A 25 -3.67 2.34 -9.35
CA VAL A 25 -2.92 3.35 -8.60
C VAL A 25 -3.87 4.22 -7.77
N ASN A 26 -4.93 4.76 -8.38
CA ASN A 26 -5.93 5.57 -7.69
C ASN A 26 -6.62 4.80 -6.55
N GLN A 27 -6.97 3.54 -6.77
CA GLN A 27 -7.58 2.70 -5.72
C GLN A 27 -6.60 2.41 -4.58
N THR A 28 -5.33 2.19 -4.90
CA THR A 28 -4.29 1.93 -3.90
C THR A 28 -4.07 3.15 -3.01
N VAL A 29 -3.97 4.35 -3.60
CA VAL A 29 -3.84 5.62 -2.84
C VAL A 29 -5.07 5.84 -1.94
N LYS A 30 -6.29 5.63 -2.45
CA LYS A 30 -7.52 5.73 -1.64
C LYS A 30 -7.51 4.74 -0.47
N ALA A 31 -7.08 3.50 -0.71
CA ALA A 31 -7.01 2.50 0.35
C ALA A 31 -6.00 2.88 1.44
N ILE A 32 -4.83 3.42 1.07
CA ILE A 32 -3.83 3.92 2.04
C ILE A 32 -4.41 5.09 2.86
N ALA A 33 -5.09 6.03 2.21
CA ALA A 33 -5.73 7.16 2.89
C ALA A 33 -6.79 6.72 3.91
N VAL A 34 -7.64 5.75 3.55
CA VAL A 34 -8.62 5.17 4.49
C VAL A 34 -7.93 4.40 5.61
N THR A 35 -6.84 3.68 5.31
CA THR A 35 -6.07 2.93 6.30
C THR A 35 -5.48 3.84 7.37
N ARG A 36 -4.97 5.02 7.00
CA ARG A 36 -4.52 6.06 7.97
C ARG A 36 -5.61 6.37 8.99
N GLY A 37 -6.87 6.51 8.55
CA GLY A 37 -8.01 6.78 9.44
C GLY A 37 -8.30 5.65 10.42
N TYR A 38 -8.00 4.40 10.08
CA TYR A 38 -8.19 3.25 10.97
C TYR A 38 -7.10 3.11 12.03
N VAL A 39 -5.84 3.42 11.67
CA VAL A 39 -4.68 3.15 12.53
C VAL A 39 -4.24 4.37 13.36
N ALA A 40 -4.53 5.60 12.92
CA ALA A 40 -4.18 6.81 13.67
C ALA A 40 -4.76 6.86 15.10
N PRO A 41 -6.03 6.46 15.37
CA PRO A 41 -6.55 6.40 16.75
C PRO A 41 -5.82 5.39 17.64
N LYS A 42 -5.05 4.46 17.06
CA LYS A 42 -4.23 3.47 17.77
C LYS A 42 -2.80 3.95 18.01
N GLY A 43 -2.49 5.21 17.67
CA GLY A 43 -1.16 5.80 17.80
C GLY A 43 -0.17 5.37 16.72
N ILE A 44 -0.65 4.76 15.62
CA ILE A 44 0.20 4.30 14.53
C ILE A 44 0.27 5.37 13.44
N GLU A 45 1.46 5.89 13.16
CA GLU A 45 1.70 6.81 12.05
C GLU A 45 2.12 6.03 10.80
N LEU A 46 1.58 6.42 9.63
CA LEU A 46 1.90 5.77 8.37
C LEU A 46 2.82 6.61 7.50
N VAL A 47 3.90 6.00 7.05
CA VAL A 47 4.78 6.51 6.00
C VAL A 47 4.54 5.70 4.73
N THR A 48 4.45 6.35 3.58
CA THR A 48 4.33 5.66 2.29
C THR A 48 5.46 6.08 1.37
N ILE A 49 6.23 5.09 0.91
CA ILE A 49 7.34 5.25 -0.01
C ILE A 49 6.92 4.66 -1.36
N ILE A 50 7.15 5.41 -2.44
CA ILE A 50 6.69 5.05 -3.78
C ILE A 50 7.89 4.80 -4.69
N ALA A 51 7.84 3.69 -5.42
CA ALA A 51 8.87 3.32 -6.39
C ALA A 51 8.25 2.70 -7.65
N PHE A 52 9.01 2.67 -8.74
CA PHE A 52 8.67 1.78 -9.86
C PHE A 52 9.10 0.36 -9.55
N ALA A 53 8.31 -0.61 -10.02
CA ALA A 53 8.67 -2.02 -9.99
C ALA A 53 8.38 -2.65 -11.35
N LYS A 54 9.25 -3.56 -11.77
CA LYS A 54 8.98 -4.45 -12.91
C LYS A 54 8.32 -5.72 -12.38
N ILE A 55 7.20 -6.11 -12.96
CA ILE A 55 6.48 -7.33 -12.60
C ILE A 55 6.08 -8.08 -13.86
N GLU A 56 5.99 -9.41 -13.77
CA GLU A 56 5.52 -10.23 -14.87
C GLU A 56 4.03 -10.53 -14.69
N ILE A 57 3.23 -10.26 -15.72
CA ILE A 57 1.80 -10.60 -15.78
C ILE A 57 1.55 -11.23 -17.15
N ASP A 58 1.00 -12.45 -17.16
CA ASP A 58 0.70 -13.22 -18.37
C ASP A 58 1.91 -13.32 -19.34
N GLY A 59 3.10 -13.60 -18.79
CA GLY A 59 4.35 -13.70 -19.55
C GLY A 59 4.89 -12.38 -20.11
N ASN A 60 4.27 -11.25 -19.76
CA ASN A 60 4.68 -9.92 -20.20
C ASN A 60 5.22 -9.10 -19.04
N GLU A 61 6.39 -8.50 -19.21
CA GLU A 61 6.91 -7.52 -18.26
C GLU A 61 6.05 -6.25 -18.29
N LYS A 62 5.58 -5.82 -17.11
CA LYS A 62 4.83 -4.58 -16.91
C LYS A 62 5.50 -3.74 -15.84
N THR A 63 5.45 -2.43 -16.04
CA THR A 63 5.84 -1.46 -15.02
C THR A 63 4.66 -1.21 -14.08
N ALA A 64 4.86 -1.49 -12.80
CA ALA A 64 3.94 -1.19 -11.71
C ALA A 64 4.46 -0.01 -10.87
N ILE A 65 3.53 0.63 -10.16
CA ILE A 65 3.87 1.46 -9.01
C ILE A 65 3.84 0.57 -7.77
N LYS A 66 4.96 0.55 -7.05
CA LYS A 66 5.11 -0.10 -5.76
C LYS A 66 4.90 0.95 -4.66
N PHE A 67 3.99 0.64 -3.75
CA PHE A 67 3.78 1.39 -2.51
C PHE A 67 4.31 0.55 -1.36
N ILE A 68 5.29 1.08 -0.64
CA ILE A 68 5.77 0.51 0.61
C ILE A 68 5.14 1.35 1.70
N VAL A 69 4.24 0.75 2.48
CA VAL A 69 3.56 1.42 3.58
C VAL A 69 4.14 0.90 4.87
N GLU A 70 4.69 1.79 5.69
CA GLU A 70 5.35 1.48 6.96
C GLU A 70 4.56 2.08 8.12
N ALA A 71 4.36 1.29 9.17
CA ALA A 71 3.79 1.69 10.44
C ALA A 71 4.92 2.07 11.41
N HIS A 72 4.80 3.27 11.97
CA HIS A 72 5.69 3.81 12.99
C HIS A 72 4.89 4.01 14.28
N HIS A 73 5.41 3.50 15.39
CA HIS A 73 4.78 3.49 16.71
C HIS A 73 5.43 4.51 17.65
#